data_AF-A0A7X6K7J3-F1
#
_entry.id   AF-A0A7X6K7J3-F1
#
_cell.length_a   1.000
_cell.length_b   1.000
_cell.length_c   1.000
_cell.angle_alpha   90.00
_cell.angle_beta   90.00
_cell.angle_gamma   90.00
#
_symmetry.space_group_name_H-M   'P 1'
#
loop_
_entity.id
_entity.type
_entity.pdbx_description
1 polymer ?
#
loop_
_entity_poly.entity_id
_entity_poly.type
_entity_poly.pdbx_seq_one_letter_code
_entity_poly.pdbx_strand_id
1 'polypeptide(L)'
;MHSNDPAPASLRRTDSSRRVVALRERLLRAGVSMAYLAPDQVNDPERFDDHVDAAVRTFQQSRGLMVDGVAGPETERALAEAQYKLGDRVLARPAAGAEPLRGDDVTELQRQLSYLGFYYGHIDGEFGERTHLAVRELQLNLGLEMTGVCDAVLIDAMARVNRTISSSQAFSLRDYERLNQTTAALAGRVICLAAGTGTTRAAGRPDQAGGGPLTEQLVATDVLRRIRTILGSLGAEVKVVEVPEGTPSGTRVRLIQESQASLCVSLHCDWLEQTAASGASAFYWGRTETGEINSPIGHRAAELILKEITARTGLPSLGVHGRRWDVLRLATMPSVHLELGYLSSAHDAQLLADPIIRQIIADAVVIAIQRLYLLEEDDEPTGTLALEDVLRFNPER
;
A
#
# COMPACT_ATOMS: atom_id res chain seq x y z
N MET A 1 -1.54 35.27 -30.22
CA MET A 1 -0.10 35.48 -29.94
C MET A 1 0.25 34.61 -28.75
N HIS A 2 0.88 33.46 -28.98
CA HIS A 2 1.32 32.58 -27.89
C HIS A 2 2.62 33.17 -27.34
N SER A 3 2.55 33.77 -26.16
CA SER A 3 3.69 34.17 -25.36
C SER A 3 4.47 32.91 -24.96
N ASN A 4 5.55 32.67 -25.70
CA ASN A 4 6.53 31.63 -25.45
C ASN A 4 7.43 32.13 -24.30
N ASP A 5 6.99 31.96 -23.06
CA ASP A 5 7.84 32.23 -21.88
C ASP A 5 9.01 31.23 -21.89
N PRO A 6 10.26 31.69 -21.80
CA PRO A 6 11.40 30.79 -21.76
C PRO A 6 11.33 29.95 -20.48
N ALA A 7 11.57 28.64 -20.60
CA ALA A 7 11.68 27.74 -19.44
C ALA A 7 12.61 28.37 -18.39
N PRO A 8 12.25 28.36 -17.09
CA PRO A 8 13.02 29.03 -16.07
C PRO A 8 14.43 28.44 -16.04
N ALA A 9 15.45 29.28 -16.32
CA ALA A 9 16.85 28.86 -16.29
C ALA A 9 17.19 28.27 -14.91
N SER A 10 17.82 27.09 -14.88
CA SER A 10 18.20 26.41 -13.65
C SER A 10 19.23 27.23 -12.86
N LEU A 11 19.10 27.25 -11.52
CA LEU A 11 20.06 27.92 -10.64
C LEU A 11 21.07 26.91 -10.10
N ARG A 12 22.34 27.30 -10.07
CA ARG A 12 23.47 26.49 -9.58
C ARG A 12 24.50 27.35 -8.85
N ARG A 13 25.45 26.68 -8.18
CA ARG A 13 26.63 27.34 -7.58
C ARG A 13 27.27 28.28 -8.60
N THR A 14 27.62 29.49 -8.14
CA THR A 14 28.13 30.65 -8.91
C THR A 14 27.09 31.60 -9.52
N ASP A 15 25.81 31.23 -9.55
CA ASP A 15 24.78 32.17 -9.98
C ASP A 15 24.52 33.23 -8.91
N SER A 16 24.35 34.48 -9.33
CA SER A 16 23.87 35.57 -8.48
C SER A 16 22.68 36.24 -9.14
N SER A 17 21.53 36.22 -8.47
CA SER A 17 20.31 36.85 -8.93
C SER A 17 19.28 36.98 -7.81
N ARG A 18 18.33 37.89 -7.97
CA ARG A 18 17.13 37.96 -7.10
C ARG A 18 16.34 36.65 -7.02
N ARG A 19 16.49 35.74 -8.00
CA ARG A 19 15.86 34.42 -7.96
C ARG A 19 16.46 33.51 -6.89
N VAL A 20 17.72 33.73 -6.48
CA VAL A 20 18.34 33.00 -5.37
C VAL A 20 17.73 33.42 -4.04
N VAL A 21 17.41 34.70 -3.86
CA VAL A 21 16.67 35.19 -2.68
C VAL A 21 15.31 34.50 -2.58
N ALA A 22 14.57 34.43 -3.69
CA ALA A 22 13.30 33.72 -3.75
C ALA A 22 13.45 32.21 -3.49
N LEU A 23 14.54 31.59 -3.97
CA LEU A 23 14.85 30.17 -3.71
C LEU A 23 15.11 29.92 -2.21
N ARG A 24 15.89 30.79 -1.54
CA ARG A 24 16.15 30.72 -0.09
C ARG A 24 14.84 30.76 0.70
N GLU A 25 13.98 31.71 0.40
CA GLU A 25 12.68 31.83 1.07
C GLU A 25 11.80 30.60 0.84
N ARG A 26 11.79 30.05 -0.38
CA ARG A 26 11.00 28.86 -0.71
C ARG A 26 11.52 27.61 -0.03
N LEU A 27 12.84 27.44 0.08
CA LEU A 27 13.45 26.33 0.83
C LEU A 27 13.09 26.39 2.32
N LEU A 28 13.12 27.59 2.92
CA LEU A 28 12.69 27.79 4.30
C LEU A 28 11.21 27.45 4.49
N ARG A 29 10.33 27.92 3.60
CA ARG A 29 8.89 27.61 3.66
C ARG A 29 8.60 26.12 3.45
N ALA A 30 9.40 25.45 2.61
CA ALA A 30 9.34 24.00 2.40
C ALA A 30 9.89 23.19 3.59
N GLY A 31 10.29 23.84 4.69
CA GLY A 31 10.70 23.18 5.93
C GLY A 31 12.19 22.86 6.03
N VAL A 32 13.02 23.30 5.07
CA VAL A 32 14.48 23.15 5.18
C VAL A 32 15.00 24.12 6.22
N SER A 33 15.47 23.59 7.35
CA SER A 33 16.10 24.40 8.40
C SER A 33 17.62 24.20 8.35
N MET A 34 18.33 25.24 7.94
CA MET A 34 19.79 25.30 7.96
C MET A 34 20.25 26.68 8.44
N ALA A 35 21.38 26.71 9.15
CA ALA A 35 22.02 27.96 9.53
C ALA A 35 22.46 28.74 8.27
N TYR A 36 22.29 30.07 8.29
CA TYR A 36 22.69 30.99 7.22
C TYR A 36 21.94 30.79 5.88
N LEU A 37 20.76 30.15 5.92
CA LEU A 37 19.90 30.03 4.76
C LEU A 37 19.04 31.30 4.55
N ALA A 38 18.59 31.91 5.65
CA ALA A 38 17.68 33.05 5.59
C ALA A 38 18.36 34.29 4.99
N PRO A 39 17.68 35.05 4.10
CA PRO A 39 18.28 36.19 3.42
C PRO A 39 18.85 37.27 4.36
N ASP A 40 18.26 37.42 5.54
CA ASP A 40 18.67 38.38 6.59
C ASP A 40 19.88 37.90 7.41
N GLN A 41 20.26 36.63 7.29
CA GLN A 41 21.40 36.02 8.00
C GLN A 41 22.70 36.04 7.18
N VAL A 42 22.67 36.52 5.93
CA VAL A 42 23.80 36.50 5.01
C VAL A 42 24.07 37.89 4.43
N ASN A 43 25.36 38.19 4.20
CA ASN A 43 25.79 39.48 3.65
C ASN A 43 25.42 39.66 2.17
N ASP A 44 25.32 38.58 1.41
CA ASP A 44 24.99 38.58 -0.02
C ASP A 44 23.89 37.55 -0.31
N PRO A 45 22.60 37.90 -0.11
CA PRO A 45 21.49 36.97 -0.27
C PRO A 45 21.19 36.62 -1.73
N GLU A 46 21.65 37.43 -2.68
CA GLU A 46 21.44 37.19 -4.12
C GLU A 46 22.37 36.09 -4.67
N ARG A 47 23.41 35.71 -3.92
CA ARG A 47 24.38 34.71 -4.33
C ARG A 47 23.99 33.28 -3.92
N PHE A 48 24.13 32.35 -4.86
CA PHE A 48 24.01 30.92 -4.62
C PHE A 48 25.30 30.40 -3.98
N ASP A 49 25.37 30.48 -2.66
CA ASP A 49 26.51 30.07 -1.83
C ASP A 49 26.43 28.59 -1.42
N ASP A 50 27.37 28.17 -0.56
CA ASP A 50 27.47 26.79 -0.08
C ASP A 50 26.30 26.39 0.82
N HIS A 51 25.67 27.36 1.50
CA HIS A 51 24.49 27.11 2.33
C HIS A 51 23.26 26.85 1.46
N VAL A 52 23.09 27.59 0.35
CA VAL A 52 22.01 27.33 -0.62
C VAL A 52 22.22 25.99 -1.32
N ASP A 53 23.45 25.64 -1.72
CA ASP A 53 23.75 24.32 -2.32
C ASP A 53 23.39 23.18 -1.36
N ALA A 54 23.82 23.27 -0.10
CA ALA A 54 23.50 22.28 0.92
C ALA A 54 21.99 22.17 1.17
N ALA A 55 21.29 23.32 1.21
CA ALA A 55 19.83 23.36 1.40
C ALA A 55 19.07 22.74 0.21
N VAL A 56 19.47 23.04 -1.03
CA VAL A 56 18.90 22.43 -2.24
C VAL A 56 19.12 20.92 -2.24
N ARG A 57 20.33 20.45 -1.93
CA ARG A 57 20.63 19.01 -1.84
C ARG A 57 19.81 18.32 -0.76
N THR A 58 19.64 18.96 0.39
CA THR A 58 18.82 18.44 1.49
C THR A 58 17.36 18.33 1.09
N PHE A 59 16.84 19.36 0.42
CA PHE A 59 15.49 19.35 -0.12
C PHE A 59 15.31 18.24 -1.16
N GLN A 60 16.21 18.15 -2.15
CA GLN A 60 16.21 17.10 -3.17
C GLN A 60 16.23 15.71 -2.54
N GLN A 61 17.07 15.49 -1.54
CA GLN A 61 17.15 14.23 -0.81
C GLN A 61 15.83 13.91 -0.08
N SER A 62 15.24 14.89 0.59
CA SER A 62 13.98 14.70 1.32
C SER A 62 12.79 14.39 0.40
N ARG A 63 12.83 14.88 -0.85
CA ARG A 63 11.79 14.69 -1.88
C ARG A 63 12.09 13.54 -2.84
N GLY A 64 13.21 12.85 -2.68
CA GLY A 64 13.62 11.73 -3.55
C GLY A 64 14.01 12.14 -4.97
N LEU A 65 14.41 13.40 -5.18
CA LEU A 65 14.91 13.92 -6.46
C LEU A 65 16.39 13.57 -6.67
N MET A 66 16.90 13.76 -7.89
CA MET A 66 18.34 13.70 -8.15
C MET A 66 19.07 14.75 -7.32
N VAL A 67 20.03 14.33 -6.48
CA VAL A 67 20.74 15.20 -5.54
C VAL A 67 21.96 15.82 -6.21
N ASP A 68 21.73 16.71 -7.17
CA ASP A 68 22.77 17.37 -7.96
C ASP A 68 23.12 18.78 -7.43
N GLY A 69 22.34 19.34 -6.51
CA GLY A 69 22.50 20.70 -5.98
C GLY A 69 22.04 21.79 -6.96
N VAL A 70 21.35 21.42 -8.03
CA VAL A 70 20.84 22.34 -9.06
C VAL A 70 19.34 22.53 -8.86
N ALA A 71 18.90 23.78 -8.72
CA ALA A 71 17.48 24.12 -8.74
C ALA A 71 16.98 24.16 -10.19
N GLY A 72 16.87 22.97 -10.80
CA GLY A 72 16.27 22.75 -12.11
C GLY A 72 14.74 22.66 -12.06
N PRO A 73 14.07 22.43 -13.22
CA PRO A 73 12.61 22.41 -13.31
C PRO A 73 11.92 21.44 -12.34
N GLU A 74 12.52 20.29 -12.06
CA GLU A 74 11.98 19.30 -11.11
C GLU A 74 12.04 19.79 -9.66
N THR A 75 13.19 20.33 -9.25
CA THR A 75 13.39 20.95 -7.94
C THR A 75 12.44 22.14 -7.76
N GLU A 76 12.30 22.98 -8.79
CA GLU A 76 11.41 24.13 -8.82
C GLU A 76 9.94 23.72 -8.67
N ARG A 77 9.52 22.66 -9.36
CA ARG A 77 8.16 22.11 -9.24
C ARG A 77 7.91 21.55 -7.85
N ALA A 78 8.82 20.73 -7.31
CA ALA A 78 8.70 20.20 -5.95
C ALA A 78 8.66 21.30 -4.89
N LEU A 79 9.46 22.37 -5.07
CA LEU A 79 9.42 23.55 -4.21
C LEU A 79 8.10 24.30 -4.30
N ALA A 80 7.47 24.37 -5.49
CA ALA A 80 6.15 24.98 -5.66
C ALA A 80 5.05 24.13 -5.00
N GLU A 81 5.13 22.81 -5.14
CA GLU A 81 4.21 21.85 -4.50
C GLU A 81 4.28 21.92 -2.96
N ALA A 82 5.47 22.15 -2.40
CA ALA A 82 5.70 22.27 -0.95
C ALA A 82 5.25 23.62 -0.34
N GLN A 83 4.79 24.59 -1.15
CA GLN A 83 4.37 25.91 -0.65
C GLN A 83 3.03 25.88 0.08
N TYR A 84 2.17 24.93 -0.25
CA TYR A 84 0.79 24.92 0.19
C TYR A 84 0.58 23.76 1.17
N LYS A 85 0.03 24.09 2.33
CA LYS A 85 -0.52 23.12 3.28
C LYS A 85 -2.03 23.02 3.08
N LEU A 86 -2.59 21.89 3.48
CA LEU A 86 -4.04 21.69 3.43
C LEU A 86 -4.72 22.78 4.29
N GLY A 87 -5.56 23.60 3.66
CA GLY A 87 -6.21 24.76 4.28
C GLY A 87 -5.74 26.12 3.79
N ASP A 88 -4.58 26.18 3.13
CA ASP A 88 -4.03 27.46 2.65
C ASP A 88 -4.79 28.02 1.43
N ARG A 89 -5.44 27.13 0.65
CA ARG A 89 -6.22 27.50 -0.53
C ARG A 89 -7.39 26.54 -0.75
N VAL A 90 -8.37 27.01 -1.53
CA VAL A 90 -9.49 26.19 -1.98
C VAL A 90 -9.02 25.24 -3.07
N LEU A 91 -9.27 23.94 -2.90
CA LEU A 91 -8.89 22.91 -3.87
C LEU A 91 -10.13 22.44 -4.64
N ALA A 92 -10.10 22.53 -5.96
CA ALA A 92 -11.22 22.14 -6.81
C ALA A 92 -10.72 21.51 -8.11
N ARG A 93 -11.60 20.76 -8.78
CA ARG A 93 -11.28 20.29 -10.14
C ARG A 93 -11.20 21.50 -11.08
N PRO A 94 -10.09 21.70 -11.81
CA PRO A 94 -10.02 22.75 -12.82
C PRO A 94 -11.02 22.49 -13.94
N ALA A 95 -11.45 23.56 -14.62
CA ALA A 95 -12.24 23.45 -15.84
C ALA A 95 -11.48 22.66 -16.92
N ALA A 96 -12.21 22.05 -17.86
CA ALA A 96 -11.60 21.27 -18.93
C ALA A 96 -10.59 22.13 -19.72
N GLY A 97 -9.31 21.74 -19.70
CA GLY A 97 -8.21 22.44 -20.38
C GLY A 97 -7.33 23.33 -19.48
N ALA A 98 -7.65 23.49 -18.20
CA ALA A 98 -6.76 24.15 -17.23
C ALA A 98 -5.80 23.15 -16.55
N GLU A 99 -4.64 23.62 -16.09
CA GLU A 99 -3.67 22.78 -15.39
C GLU A 99 -4.26 22.21 -14.08
N PRO A 100 -4.03 20.92 -13.79
CA PRO A 100 -4.50 20.31 -12.57
C PRO A 100 -3.82 20.92 -11.34
N LEU A 101 -4.62 21.19 -10.31
CA LEU A 101 -4.11 21.64 -9.02
C LEU A 101 -3.24 20.53 -8.42
N ARG A 102 -1.98 20.86 -8.14
CA ARG A 102 -0.99 19.94 -7.57
C ARG A 102 -0.31 20.54 -6.35
N GLY A 103 0.08 19.69 -5.41
CA GLY A 103 0.83 20.11 -4.22
C GLY A 103 0.79 19.13 -3.05
N ASP A 104 1.52 19.49 -2.01
CA ASP A 104 1.53 18.75 -0.74
C ASP A 104 0.18 18.88 -0.02
N ASP A 105 -0.53 19.99 -0.21
CA ASP A 105 -1.91 20.19 0.22
C ASP A 105 -2.89 19.19 -0.39
N VAL A 106 -2.76 18.91 -1.70
CA VAL A 106 -3.57 17.90 -2.38
C VAL A 106 -3.17 16.49 -1.95
N THR A 107 -1.86 16.24 -1.78
CA THR A 107 -1.34 14.97 -1.26
C THR A 107 -1.91 14.69 0.14
N GLU A 108 -1.92 15.69 1.00
CA GLU A 108 -2.45 15.59 2.36
C GLU A 108 -3.98 15.44 2.34
N LEU A 109 -4.70 16.15 1.46
CA LEU A 109 -6.13 15.94 1.25
C LEU A 109 -6.40 14.49 0.82
N GLN A 110 -5.67 13.97 -0.16
CA GLN A 110 -5.80 12.59 -0.62
C GLN A 110 -5.48 11.58 0.49
N ARG A 111 -4.48 11.85 1.34
CA ARG A 111 -4.18 11.04 2.53
C ARG A 111 -5.31 11.06 3.53
N GLN A 112 -5.85 12.23 3.87
CA GLN A 112 -6.96 12.35 4.82
C GLN A 112 -8.23 11.74 4.27
N LEU A 113 -8.54 11.96 2.99
CA LEU A 113 -9.64 11.28 2.31
C LEU A 113 -9.41 9.78 2.27
N SER A 114 -8.19 9.31 2.03
CA SER A 114 -7.87 7.87 2.04
C SER A 114 -8.05 7.29 3.45
N TYR A 115 -7.55 7.98 4.47
CA TYR A 115 -7.70 7.62 5.88
C TYR A 115 -9.17 7.60 6.34
N LEU A 116 -9.98 8.53 5.84
CA LEU A 116 -11.43 8.58 6.04
C LEU A 116 -12.21 7.64 5.11
N GLY A 117 -11.50 6.89 4.26
CA GLY A 117 -12.07 5.90 3.34
C GLY A 117 -12.87 6.49 2.17
N PHE A 118 -12.60 7.72 1.72
CA PHE A 118 -13.23 8.31 0.52
C PHE A 118 -12.33 8.28 -0.71
N TYR A 119 -11.02 8.19 -0.53
CA TYR A 119 -10.06 8.22 -1.63
C TYR A 119 -9.42 6.86 -1.86
N TYR A 120 -9.77 6.26 -2.99
CA TYR A 120 -9.29 4.96 -3.43
C TYR A 120 -8.45 5.17 -4.68
N GLY A 121 -7.14 5.22 -4.53
CA GLY A 121 -6.20 5.46 -5.62
C GLY A 121 -4.79 5.72 -5.14
N HIS A 122 -3.86 5.85 -6.09
CA HIS A 122 -2.52 6.32 -5.77
C HIS A 122 -2.60 7.77 -5.27
N ILE A 123 -1.88 8.07 -4.20
CA ILE A 123 -1.73 9.45 -3.72
C ILE A 123 -0.64 10.07 -4.60
N ASP A 124 -1.08 10.77 -5.64
CA ASP A 124 -0.24 11.39 -6.67
C ASP A 124 -0.06 12.90 -6.47
N GLY A 125 -0.77 13.48 -5.49
CA GLY A 125 -0.73 14.92 -5.21
C GLY A 125 -1.44 15.76 -6.27
N GLU A 126 -2.29 15.15 -7.10
CA GLU A 126 -3.06 15.83 -8.15
C GLU A 126 -4.56 15.86 -7.87
N PHE A 127 -5.18 17.04 -8.00
CA PHE A 127 -6.62 17.21 -7.85
C PHE A 127 -7.32 16.84 -9.16
N GLY A 128 -7.34 15.54 -9.44
CA GLY A 128 -8.03 14.96 -10.59
C GLY A 128 -9.48 14.58 -10.31
N GLU A 129 -10.08 13.84 -11.25
CA GLU A 129 -11.46 13.36 -11.15
C GLU A 129 -11.69 12.48 -9.92
N ARG A 130 -10.73 11.62 -9.58
CA ARG A 130 -10.81 10.75 -8.38
C ARG A 130 -10.86 11.56 -7.09
N THR A 131 -10.00 12.56 -6.96
CA THR A 131 -9.96 13.47 -5.81
C THR A 131 -11.26 14.27 -5.70
N HIS A 132 -11.77 14.76 -6.83
CA HIS A 132 -13.05 15.47 -6.89
C HIS A 132 -14.23 14.60 -6.43
N LEU A 133 -14.33 13.36 -6.90
CA LEU A 133 -15.39 12.43 -6.50
C LEU A 133 -15.31 12.09 -5.01
N ALA A 134 -14.10 11.82 -4.49
CA ALA A 134 -13.86 11.55 -3.08
C ALA A 134 -14.30 12.73 -2.18
N VAL A 135 -14.03 13.97 -2.61
CA VAL A 135 -14.47 15.17 -1.89
C VAL A 135 -16.00 15.30 -1.88
N ARG A 136 -16.68 15.03 -3.01
CA ARG A 136 -18.15 15.07 -3.08
C ARG A 136 -18.80 14.06 -2.15
N GLU A 137 -18.24 12.87 -2.12
CA GLU A 137 -18.72 11.78 -1.27
C GLU A 137 -18.55 12.12 0.21
N LEU A 138 -17.41 12.72 0.58
CA LEU A 138 -17.17 13.26 1.92
C LEU A 138 -18.16 14.35 2.30
N GLN A 139 -18.40 15.31 1.41
CA GLN A 139 -19.38 16.35 1.67
C GLN A 139 -20.77 15.78 1.93
N LEU A 140 -21.23 14.84 1.09
CA LEU A 140 -22.51 14.16 1.30
C LEU A 140 -22.61 13.52 2.68
N ASN A 141 -21.57 12.77 3.07
CA ASN A 141 -21.53 12.04 4.33
C ASN A 141 -21.46 12.96 5.56
N LEU A 142 -20.93 14.17 5.40
CA LEU A 142 -20.90 15.18 6.46
C LEU A 142 -22.14 16.08 6.46
N GLY A 143 -23.13 15.80 5.60
CA GLY A 143 -24.33 16.63 5.45
C GLY A 143 -24.06 18.01 4.82
N LEU A 144 -22.97 18.13 4.06
CA LEU A 144 -22.59 19.34 3.34
C LEU A 144 -23.08 19.27 1.88
N GLU A 145 -23.10 20.43 1.21
CA GLU A 145 -23.40 20.50 -0.22
C GLU A 145 -22.30 19.81 -1.05
N MET A 146 -22.69 18.95 -2.00
CA MET A 146 -21.77 18.12 -2.82
C MET A 146 -21.08 18.90 -3.96
N THR A 147 -20.42 20.00 -3.62
CA THR A 147 -19.73 20.89 -4.57
C THR A 147 -18.49 20.25 -5.18
N GLY A 148 -17.87 19.28 -4.50
CA GLY A 148 -16.62 18.65 -4.90
C GLY A 148 -15.40 19.57 -4.79
N VAL A 149 -15.54 20.61 -3.96
CA VAL A 149 -14.55 21.63 -3.67
C VAL A 149 -14.13 21.49 -2.21
N CYS A 150 -12.83 21.39 -1.97
CA CYS A 150 -12.26 21.44 -0.63
C CYS A 150 -12.06 22.90 -0.22
N ASP A 151 -13.00 23.41 0.57
CA ASP A 151 -12.99 24.74 1.14
C ASP A 151 -12.79 24.69 2.67
N ALA A 152 -12.79 25.86 3.33
CA ALA A 152 -12.63 25.94 4.77
C ALA A 152 -13.72 25.19 5.55
N VAL A 153 -14.95 25.13 5.01
CA VAL A 153 -16.07 24.43 5.65
C VAL A 153 -15.81 22.93 5.68
N LEU A 154 -15.36 22.36 4.57
CA LEU A 154 -14.99 20.96 4.49
C LEU A 154 -13.81 20.63 5.42
N ILE A 155 -12.78 21.47 5.44
CA ILE A 155 -11.58 21.24 6.25
C ILE A 155 -11.91 21.26 7.75
N ASP A 156 -12.72 22.22 8.20
CA ASP A 156 -13.18 22.27 9.58
C ASP A 156 -14.01 21.04 9.95
N ALA A 157 -14.85 20.56 9.04
CA ALA A 157 -15.65 19.36 9.24
C ALA A 157 -14.77 18.11 9.30
N MET A 158 -13.79 17.96 8.40
CA MET A 158 -12.79 16.89 8.43
C MET A 158 -11.97 16.90 9.72
N ALA A 159 -11.55 18.08 10.20
CA ALA A 159 -10.79 18.19 11.44
C ALA A 159 -11.58 17.71 12.67
N ARG A 160 -12.90 17.96 12.72
CA ARG A 160 -13.78 17.44 13.79
C ARG A 160 -13.90 15.92 13.73
N VAL A 161 -14.01 15.39 12.51
CA VAL A 161 -14.13 13.95 12.25
C VAL A 161 -12.82 13.24 12.62
N ASN A 162 -11.67 13.74 12.17
CA ASN A 162 -10.34 13.19 12.49
C ASN A 162 -10.02 13.22 14.00
N ARG A 163 -10.56 14.17 14.77
CA ARG A 163 -10.40 14.22 16.24
C ARG A 163 -11.25 13.19 16.97
N THR A 164 -12.40 12.84 16.40
CA THR A 164 -13.37 11.92 17.00
C THR A 164 -13.01 10.47 16.68
N ILE A 165 -12.26 10.25 15.61
CA ILE A 165 -11.94 8.93 15.13
C ILE A 165 -10.52 8.53 15.57
N SER A 166 -10.44 7.57 16.50
CA SER A 166 -9.24 6.75 16.69
C SER A 166 -8.87 6.11 15.35
N SER A 167 -7.58 6.02 15.02
CA SER A 167 -7.05 5.49 13.75
C SER A 167 -7.53 4.10 13.33
N SER A 168 -8.21 3.40 14.23
CA SER A 168 -8.88 2.13 14.01
C SER A 168 -10.30 2.22 13.44
N GLN A 169 -11.01 3.35 13.55
CA GLN A 169 -12.47 3.40 13.27
C GLN A 169 -12.87 4.13 11.97
N ALA A 170 -12.02 5.00 11.40
CA ALA A 170 -12.35 5.78 10.19
C ALA A 170 -12.31 4.93 8.93
N PHE A 171 -11.37 3.98 8.94
CA PHE A 171 -11.09 3.08 7.83
C PHE A 171 -12.08 1.91 7.78
N SER A 172 -12.75 1.60 8.90
CA SER A 172 -13.69 0.47 9.04
C SER A 172 -15.13 0.79 8.62
N LEU A 173 -15.45 1.96 8.06
CA LEU A 173 -16.85 2.26 7.70
C LEU A 173 -17.08 2.49 6.19
N ARG A 174 -16.04 2.87 5.42
CA ARG A 174 -16.18 3.08 3.96
C ARG A 174 -15.48 2.08 3.07
N ASP A 175 -14.39 1.46 3.52
CA ASP A 175 -13.96 0.20 2.89
C ASP A 175 -15.10 -0.81 2.93
N TYR A 176 -15.88 -0.79 4.02
CA TYR A 176 -17.14 -1.53 4.12
C TYR A 176 -18.16 -1.16 3.05
N GLU A 177 -18.29 0.12 2.67
CA GLU A 177 -19.30 0.60 1.73
C GLU A 177 -18.94 0.31 0.24
N ARG A 178 -17.64 0.31 -0.11
CA ARG A 178 -17.19 -0.04 -1.47
C ARG A 178 -17.04 -1.55 -1.71
N LEU A 179 -16.74 -2.29 -0.64
CA LEU A 179 -16.99 -3.73 -0.56
C LEU A 179 -18.51 -4.03 -0.67
N ASN A 180 -19.36 -3.24 0.00
CA ASN A 180 -20.83 -3.29 -0.09
C ASN A 180 -21.38 -3.11 -1.51
N GLN A 181 -20.79 -2.19 -2.30
CA GLN A 181 -21.24 -1.90 -3.66
C GLN A 181 -20.83 -2.98 -4.68
N THR A 182 -19.87 -3.84 -4.32
CA THR A 182 -19.51 -5.03 -5.11
C THR A 182 -19.93 -6.25 -4.32
N THR A 183 -21.16 -6.74 -4.54
CA THR A 183 -21.74 -7.98 -3.98
C THR A 183 -20.73 -8.83 -3.19
N ALA A 184 -21.02 -9.14 -1.93
CA ALA A 184 -20.22 -10.00 -1.03
C ALA A 184 -19.64 -11.27 -1.70
N ALA A 185 -20.21 -11.71 -2.82
CA ALA A 185 -19.73 -12.80 -3.65
C ALA A 185 -18.33 -12.57 -4.25
N LEU A 186 -17.44 -13.54 -4.12
CA LEU A 186 -16.15 -13.60 -4.82
C LEU A 186 -16.29 -13.72 -6.35
N ALA A 187 -17.51 -14.01 -6.82
CA ALA A 187 -17.87 -14.11 -8.23
C ALA A 187 -17.42 -12.89 -9.06
N GLY A 188 -16.66 -13.14 -10.13
CA GLY A 188 -16.18 -12.12 -11.07
C GLY A 188 -14.97 -11.30 -10.61
N ARG A 189 -14.45 -11.55 -9.40
CA ARG A 189 -13.21 -10.90 -8.92
C ARG A 189 -11.98 -11.61 -9.47
N VAL A 190 -10.98 -10.83 -9.85
CA VAL A 190 -9.67 -11.36 -10.26
C VAL A 190 -8.74 -11.37 -9.05
N ILE A 191 -8.26 -12.55 -8.66
CA ILE A 191 -7.30 -12.76 -7.56
C ILE A 191 -5.99 -13.31 -8.14
N CYS A 192 -4.87 -12.67 -7.81
CA CYS A 192 -3.54 -13.14 -8.19
C CYS A 192 -2.96 -14.02 -7.08
N LEU A 193 -2.50 -15.22 -7.42
CA LEU A 193 -1.76 -16.09 -6.50
C LEU A 193 -0.35 -16.32 -7.03
N ALA A 194 0.64 -16.29 -6.13
CA ALA A 194 2.02 -16.64 -6.44
C ALA A 194 2.55 -17.66 -5.43
N ALA A 195 3.42 -18.55 -5.89
CA ALA A 195 4.09 -19.52 -5.02
C ALA A 195 5.59 -19.25 -4.95
N GLY A 196 6.14 -19.47 -3.76
CA GLY A 196 7.55 -19.63 -3.50
C GLY A 196 8.14 -20.78 -4.31
N THR A 197 9.41 -20.63 -4.68
CA THR A 197 10.10 -21.53 -5.61
C THR A 197 11.28 -22.24 -4.98
N GLY A 198 11.53 -22.05 -3.67
CA GLY A 198 12.66 -22.66 -3.00
C GLY A 198 12.59 -24.18 -2.99
N THR A 199 13.70 -24.81 -3.38
CA THR A 199 13.81 -26.28 -3.42
C THR A 199 14.60 -26.87 -2.25
N THR A 200 15.03 -26.03 -1.29
CA THR A 200 15.67 -26.47 -0.05
C THR A 200 14.76 -27.46 0.70
N ARG A 201 15.34 -28.60 1.09
CA ARG A 201 14.61 -29.74 1.67
C ARG A 201 14.60 -29.65 3.19
N ALA A 202 13.42 -29.81 3.80
CA ALA A 202 13.30 -30.01 5.23
C ALA A 202 14.03 -31.30 5.66
N ALA A 203 14.85 -31.22 6.70
CA ALA A 203 15.64 -32.36 7.15
C ALA A 203 14.74 -33.46 7.76
N GLY A 204 14.81 -34.68 7.22
CA GLY A 204 14.19 -35.87 7.83
C GLY A 204 12.66 -35.89 7.84
N ARG A 205 11.99 -35.01 7.10
CA ARG A 205 10.52 -34.96 7.01
C ARG A 205 10.06 -35.02 5.55
N PRO A 206 9.64 -36.19 5.04
CA PRO A 206 9.01 -36.27 3.73
C PRO A 206 7.58 -35.72 3.78
N ASP A 207 7.06 -35.32 2.63
CA ASP A 207 5.64 -35.04 2.45
C ASP A 207 4.80 -36.31 2.74
N GLN A 208 3.72 -36.18 3.50
CA GLN A 208 2.90 -37.34 3.88
C GLN A 208 1.98 -37.81 2.76
N ALA A 209 1.65 -36.94 1.79
CA ALA A 209 0.76 -37.29 0.68
C ALA A 209 1.51 -38.05 -0.44
N GLY A 210 2.70 -37.59 -0.81
CA GLY A 210 3.47 -38.12 -1.93
C GLY A 210 4.77 -38.84 -1.55
N GLY A 211 5.19 -38.82 -0.28
CA GLY A 211 6.45 -39.42 0.19
C GLY A 211 7.73 -38.73 -0.31
N GLY A 212 7.61 -37.67 -1.12
CA GLY A 212 8.71 -36.89 -1.66
C GLY A 212 9.32 -35.91 -0.66
N PRO A 213 10.41 -35.21 -1.02
CA PRO A 213 11.03 -34.23 -0.14
C PRO A 213 10.08 -33.05 0.10
N LEU A 214 9.93 -32.63 1.37
CA LEU A 214 9.19 -31.42 1.73
C LEU A 214 10.05 -30.18 1.41
N THR A 215 9.57 -29.35 0.49
CA THR A 215 10.22 -28.10 0.04
C THR A 215 9.21 -26.95 0.05
N GLU A 216 9.71 -25.70 0.04
CA GLU A 216 8.86 -24.52 -0.08
C GLU A 216 7.99 -24.63 -1.34
N GLN A 217 8.60 -24.94 -2.48
CA GLN A 217 7.90 -25.10 -3.74
C GLN A 217 6.75 -26.12 -3.65
N LEU A 218 6.96 -27.26 -2.99
CA LEU A 218 5.93 -28.29 -2.84
C LEU A 218 4.76 -27.77 -2.00
N VAL A 219 5.06 -27.21 -0.82
CA VAL A 219 4.03 -26.73 0.11
C VAL A 219 3.25 -25.55 -0.49
N ALA A 220 3.96 -24.53 -0.98
CA ALA A 220 3.36 -23.33 -1.54
C ALA A 220 2.49 -23.65 -2.78
N THR A 221 2.98 -24.51 -3.68
CA THR A 221 2.21 -24.91 -4.87
C THR A 221 0.99 -25.75 -4.52
N ASP A 222 1.09 -26.64 -3.51
CA ASP A 222 -0.07 -27.44 -3.06
C ASP A 222 -1.17 -26.57 -2.46
N VAL A 223 -0.81 -25.67 -1.55
CA VAL A 223 -1.74 -24.72 -0.93
C VAL A 223 -2.34 -23.78 -1.98
N LEU A 224 -1.53 -23.24 -2.89
CA LEU A 224 -1.99 -22.39 -3.99
C LEU A 224 -3.05 -23.09 -4.84
N ARG A 225 -2.81 -24.36 -5.22
CA ARG A 225 -3.74 -25.12 -6.05
C ARG A 225 -5.07 -25.34 -5.35
N ARG A 226 -5.05 -25.60 -4.04
CA ARG A 226 -6.27 -25.75 -3.22
C ARG A 226 -7.06 -24.44 -3.17
N ILE A 227 -6.39 -23.32 -2.88
CA ILE A 227 -6.99 -21.99 -2.89
C ILE A 227 -7.61 -21.70 -4.26
N ARG A 228 -6.88 -21.98 -5.35
CA ARG A 228 -7.36 -21.78 -6.72
C ARG A 228 -8.64 -22.56 -6.99
N THR A 229 -8.69 -23.83 -6.60
CA THR A 229 -9.87 -24.68 -6.77
C THR A 229 -11.08 -24.11 -6.02
N ILE A 230 -10.89 -23.74 -4.75
CA ILE A 230 -11.98 -23.22 -3.92
C ILE A 230 -12.47 -21.86 -4.47
N LEU A 231 -11.58 -20.90 -4.70
CA LEU A 231 -11.94 -19.59 -5.25
C LEU A 231 -12.63 -19.71 -6.62
N GLY A 232 -12.14 -20.61 -7.48
CA GLY A 232 -12.77 -20.90 -8.77
C GLY A 232 -14.19 -21.46 -8.64
N SER A 233 -14.43 -22.35 -7.67
CA SER A 233 -15.79 -22.85 -7.37
C SER A 233 -16.73 -21.77 -6.84
N LEU A 234 -16.18 -20.72 -6.19
CA LEU A 234 -16.92 -19.55 -5.73
C LEU A 234 -17.06 -18.45 -6.81
N GLY A 235 -16.62 -18.74 -8.05
CA GLY A 235 -16.78 -17.86 -9.20
C GLY A 235 -15.71 -16.77 -9.37
N ALA A 236 -14.64 -16.77 -8.57
CA ALA A 236 -13.52 -15.86 -8.77
C ALA A 236 -12.62 -16.31 -9.94
N GLU A 237 -12.09 -15.36 -10.69
CA GLU A 237 -11.03 -15.59 -11.67
C GLU A 237 -9.69 -15.59 -10.93
N VAL A 238 -8.94 -16.71 -11.01
CA VAL A 238 -7.65 -16.82 -10.34
C VAL A 238 -6.51 -16.81 -11.35
N LYS A 239 -5.66 -15.79 -11.29
CA LYS A 239 -4.43 -15.69 -12.07
C LYS A 239 -3.26 -16.19 -11.25
N VAL A 240 -2.56 -17.19 -11.77
CA VAL A 240 -1.42 -17.79 -11.08
C VAL A 240 -0.12 -17.26 -11.69
N VAL A 241 0.79 -16.77 -10.85
CA VAL A 241 2.13 -16.34 -11.23
C VAL A 241 3.12 -17.41 -10.79
N GLU A 242 3.53 -18.23 -11.74
CA GLU A 242 4.59 -19.22 -11.59
C GLU A 242 5.84 -18.73 -12.31
N VAL A 243 6.98 -18.80 -11.63
CA VAL A 243 8.29 -18.49 -12.22
C VAL A 243 9.28 -19.58 -11.81
N PRO A 244 10.30 -19.88 -12.63
CA PRO A 244 11.38 -20.79 -12.23
C PRO A 244 12.13 -20.32 -10.98
N GLU A 245 12.72 -21.26 -10.23
CA GLU A 245 13.64 -20.93 -9.13
C GLU A 245 14.80 -20.06 -9.63
N GLY A 246 15.21 -19.08 -8.83
CA GLY A 246 16.27 -18.14 -9.20
C GLY A 246 15.84 -17.01 -10.15
N THR A 247 14.57 -16.96 -10.55
CA THR A 247 14.04 -15.84 -11.34
C THR A 247 14.15 -14.53 -10.56
N PRO A 248 14.71 -13.45 -11.15
CA PRO A 248 14.79 -12.15 -10.49
C PRO A 248 13.41 -11.63 -10.05
N SER A 249 13.37 -10.95 -8.90
CA SER A 249 12.16 -10.37 -8.32
C SER A 249 11.41 -9.46 -9.30
N GLY A 250 12.12 -8.69 -10.13
CA GLY A 250 11.53 -7.78 -11.12
C GLY A 250 10.64 -8.48 -12.16
N THR A 251 11.00 -9.70 -12.60
CA THR A 251 10.16 -10.48 -13.52
C THR A 251 8.86 -10.92 -12.85
N ARG A 252 8.95 -11.36 -11.58
CA ARG A 252 7.76 -11.73 -10.80
C ARG A 252 6.84 -10.53 -10.57
N VAL A 253 7.39 -9.37 -10.22
CA VAL A 253 6.63 -8.11 -10.08
C VAL A 253 5.88 -7.77 -11.36
N ARG A 254 6.54 -7.85 -12.52
CA ARG A 254 5.92 -7.55 -13.81
C ARG A 254 4.73 -8.46 -14.10
N LEU A 255 4.87 -9.77 -13.89
CA LEU A 255 3.78 -10.73 -14.08
C LEU A 255 2.61 -10.47 -13.12
N ILE A 256 2.90 -10.08 -11.87
CA ILE A 256 1.88 -9.67 -10.90
C ILE A 256 1.14 -8.42 -11.41
N GLN A 257 1.84 -7.40 -11.91
CA GLN A 257 1.23 -6.18 -12.44
C GLN A 257 0.34 -6.43 -13.67
N GLU A 258 0.79 -7.32 -14.57
CA GLU A 258 0.04 -7.73 -15.78
C GLU A 258 -1.25 -8.50 -15.43
N SER A 259 -1.37 -9.05 -14.21
CA SER A 259 -2.57 -9.76 -13.77
C SER A 259 -3.81 -8.86 -13.66
N GLN A 260 -3.64 -7.55 -13.42
CA GLN A 260 -4.75 -6.62 -13.15
C GLN A 260 -5.68 -7.12 -12.01
N ALA A 261 -5.15 -7.92 -11.08
CA ALA A 261 -5.92 -8.49 -9.99
C ALA A 261 -6.30 -7.43 -8.93
N SER A 262 -7.39 -7.70 -8.22
CA SER A 262 -7.87 -6.90 -7.08
C SER A 262 -7.06 -7.12 -5.80
N LEU A 263 -6.44 -8.30 -5.67
CA LEU A 263 -5.56 -8.69 -4.56
C LEU A 263 -4.51 -9.67 -5.09
N CYS A 264 -3.28 -9.56 -4.60
CA CYS A 264 -2.22 -10.54 -4.81
C CYS A 264 -1.84 -11.22 -3.48
N VAL A 265 -1.74 -12.54 -3.47
CA VAL A 265 -1.26 -13.32 -2.33
C VAL A 265 -0.10 -14.21 -2.77
N SER A 266 1.08 -14.00 -2.17
CA SER A 266 2.25 -14.86 -2.38
C SER A 266 2.45 -15.80 -1.17
N LEU A 267 2.64 -17.09 -1.46
CA LEU A 267 2.75 -18.16 -0.46
C LEU A 267 4.19 -18.65 -0.39
N HIS A 268 4.79 -18.60 0.79
CA HIS A 268 6.17 -18.94 1.05
C HIS A 268 6.31 -19.76 2.34
N CYS A 269 7.48 -20.38 2.50
CA CYS A 269 7.91 -20.98 3.76
C CYS A 269 9.32 -20.50 4.07
N ASP A 270 9.57 -20.16 5.32
CA ASP A 270 10.82 -19.55 5.74
C ASP A 270 11.85 -20.63 6.17
N TRP A 271 13.10 -20.22 6.27
CA TRP A 271 14.21 -21.05 6.69
C TRP A 271 15.22 -20.26 7.52
N LEU A 272 15.57 -20.79 8.69
CA LEU A 272 16.69 -20.30 9.50
C LEU A 272 17.60 -21.46 9.87
N GLU A 273 18.89 -21.18 10.05
CA GLU A 273 19.84 -22.17 10.57
C GLU A 273 19.45 -22.62 11.99
N GLN A 274 18.81 -21.73 12.75
CA GLN A 274 18.28 -22.03 14.07
C GLN A 274 16.91 -22.70 13.98
N THR A 275 16.88 -24.00 14.23
CA THR A 275 15.68 -24.85 14.12
C THR A 275 14.60 -24.59 15.20
N ALA A 276 14.86 -23.67 16.14
CA ALA A 276 13.90 -23.27 17.17
C ALA A 276 12.88 -22.24 16.67
N ALA A 277 13.16 -21.54 15.56
CA ALA A 277 12.22 -20.59 14.96
C ALA A 277 11.00 -21.33 14.41
N SER A 278 9.80 -20.91 14.81
CA SER A 278 8.53 -21.54 14.40
C SER A 278 7.41 -20.51 14.37
N GLY A 279 6.43 -20.74 13.50
CA GLY A 279 5.24 -19.91 13.37
C GLY A 279 5.08 -19.25 11.99
N ALA A 280 3.86 -18.76 11.76
CA ALA A 280 3.47 -18.10 10.53
C ALA A 280 3.55 -16.57 10.67
N SER A 281 3.84 -15.88 9.57
CA SER A 281 3.82 -14.41 9.51
C SER A 281 3.25 -13.92 8.19
N ALA A 282 2.80 -12.66 8.18
CA ALA A 282 2.30 -12.02 6.98
C ALA A 282 2.91 -10.63 6.81
N PHE A 283 3.14 -10.23 5.56
CA PHE A 283 3.81 -8.99 5.21
C PHE A 283 3.00 -8.20 4.19
N TYR A 284 3.03 -6.88 4.35
CA TYR A 284 2.34 -5.93 3.46
C TYR A 284 3.26 -4.73 3.16
N TRP A 285 2.89 -3.91 2.18
CA TRP A 285 3.62 -2.68 1.86
C TRP A 285 3.46 -1.63 2.98
N GLY A 286 4.53 -1.40 3.72
CA GLY A 286 4.55 -0.50 4.88
C GLY A 286 5.90 -0.43 5.59
N ARG A 287 5.94 0.25 6.74
CA ARG A 287 7.08 0.26 7.67
C ARG A 287 6.61 -0.05 9.09
N THR A 288 7.09 -1.20 9.60
CA THR A 288 6.78 -1.64 10.96
C THR A 288 7.34 -0.67 12.01
N GLU A 289 8.57 -0.19 11.85
CA GLU A 289 9.27 0.66 12.82
C GLU A 289 8.57 2.01 13.09
N THR A 290 7.95 2.58 12.06
CA THR A 290 7.27 3.88 12.13
C THR A 290 5.75 3.73 12.24
N GLY A 291 5.22 2.51 12.17
CA GLY A 291 3.78 2.24 12.08
C GLY A 291 3.13 2.75 10.77
N GLU A 292 3.93 3.03 9.74
CA GLU A 292 3.43 3.57 8.48
C GLU A 292 2.78 2.46 7.65
N ILE A 293 1.49 2.63 7.36
CA ILE A 293 0.71 1.70 6.54
C ILE A 293 0.55 2.32 5.15
N ASN A 294 1.37 1.87 4.19
CA ASN A 294 1.31 2.36 2.82
C ASN A 294 0.31 1.57 1.94
N SER A 295 -0.09 0.36 2.35
CA SER A 295 -1.17 -0.42 1.73
C SER A 295 -2.15 -0.91 2.79
N PRO A 296 -3.21 -0.14 3.11
CA PRO A 296 -4.18 -0.51 4.13
C PRO A 296 -4.97 -1.78 3.81
N ILE A 297 -5.39 -1.98 2.54
CA ILE A 297 -6.08 -3.21 2.12
C ILE A 297 -5.15 -4.42 2.24
N GLY A 298 -3.88 -4.26 1.83
CA GLY A 298 -2.87 -5.31 2.01
C GLY A 298 -2.63 -5.63 3.49
N HIS A 299 -2.63 -4.61 4.35
CA HIS A 299 -2.51 -4.78 5.80
C HIS A 299 -3.69 -5.58 6.38
N ARG A 300 -4.94 -5.17 6.08
CA ARG A 300 -6.15 -5.87 6.56
C ARG A 300 -6.21 -7.31 6.05
N ALA A 301 -5.89 -7.53 4.77
CA ALA A 301 -5.82 -8.87 4.19
C ALA A 301 -4.77 -9.73 4.92
N ALA A 302 -3.59 -9.18 5.21
CA ALA A 302 -2.54 -9.88 5.96
C ALA A 302 -2.99 -10.24 7.38
N GLU A 303 -3.69 -9.34 8.09
CA GLU A 303 -4.25 -9.58 9.43
C GLU A 303 -5.30 -10.69 9.42
N LEU A 304 -6.28 -10.61 8.52
CA LEU A 304 -7.34 -11.62 8.42
C LEU A 304 -6.76 -13.00 8.08
N ILE A 305 -5.86 -13.06 7.10
CA ILE A 305 -5.26 -14.33 6.66
C ILE A 305 -4.45 -14.95 7.80
N LEU A 306 -3.57 -14.17 8.45
CA LEU A 306 -2.75 -14.71 9.53
C LEU A 306 -3.60 -15.16 10.72
N LYS A 307 -4.65 -14.40 11.06
CA LYS A 307 -5.59 -14.76 12.12
C LYS A 307 -6.29 -16.09 11.84
N GLU A 308 -6.82 -16.29 10.63
CA GLU A 308 -7.49 -17.54 10.25
C GLU A 308 -6.54 -18.73 10.21
N ILE A 309 -5.31 -18.56 9.69
CA ILE A 309 -4.31 -19.64 9.66
C ILE A 309 -3.96 -20.08 11.08
N THR A 310 -3.61 -19.13 11.95
CA THR A 310 -3.11 -19.43 13.30
C THR A 310 -4.21 -19.99 14.20
N ALA A 311 -5.45 -19.54 14.03
CA ALA A 311 -6.60 -20.07 14.77
C ALA A 311 -6.94 -21.54 14.44
N ARG A 312 -6.56 -22.04 13.25
CA ARG A 312 -7.02 -23.35 12.76
C ARG A 312 -5.92 -24.41 12.63
N THR A 313 -4.66 -24.00 12.55
CA THR A 313 -3.53 -24.91 12.29
C THR A 313 -2.68 -25.21 13.52
N GLY A 314 -2.78 -24.39 14.57
CA GLY A 314 -1.90 -24.46 15.74
C GLY A 314 -0.51 -23.85 15.54
N LEU A 315 -0.22 -23.27 14.37
CA LEU A 315 1.02 -22.52 14.15
C LEU A 315 1.05 -21.24 15.01
N PRO A 316 2.16 -20.95 15.71
CA PRO A 316 2.33 -19.68 16.42
C PRO A 316 2.18 -18.48 15.47
N SER A 317 1.54 -17.41 15.95
CA SER A 317 1.51 -16.14 15.22
C SER A 317 2.78 -15.35 15.49
N LEU A 318 3.52 -15.02 14.44
CA LEU A 318 4.67 -14.12 14.50
C LEU A 318 4.29 -12.67 14.14
N GLY A 319 3.00 -12.41 13.91
CA GLY A 319 2.45 -11.10 13.63
C GLY A 319 2.50 -10.67 12.16
N VAL A 320 1.89 -9.50 11.92
CA VAL A 320 1.82 -8.85 10.61
C VAL A 320 2.79 -7.68 10.55
N HIS A 321 3.57 -7.58 9.48
CA HIS A 321 4.69 -6.65 9.42
C HIS A 321 4.73 -5.86 8.11
N GLY A 322 4.90 -4.53 8.23
CA GLY A 322 5.19 -3.67 7.09
C GLY A 322 6.60 -3.90 6.56
N ARG A 323 6.72 -4.20 5.26
CA ARG A 323 7.99 -4.39 4.54
C ARG A 323 8.03 -3.57 3.25
N ARG A 324 9.26 -3.33 2.78
CA ARG A 324 9.54 -2.56 1.57
C ARG A 324 10.04 -3.38 0.38
N TRP A 325 9.72 -4.66 0.37
CA TRP A 325 10.12 -5.56 -0.71
C TRP A 325 9.44 -5.17 -2.02
N ASP A 326 10.16 -5.30 -3.14
CA ASP A 326 9.64 -4.85 -4.44
C ASP A 326 8.35 -5.56 -4.85
N VAL A 327 8.18 -6.84 -4.48
CA VAL A 327 6.93 -7.60 -4.68
C VAL A 327 5.71 -6.99 -3.98
N LEU A 328 5.92 -6.29 -2.85
CA LEU A 328 4.84 -5.61 -2.12
C LEU A 328 4.69 -4.15 -2.57
N ARG A 329 5.82 -3.46 -2.78
CA ARG A 329 5.89 -2.03 -3.08
C ARG A 329 5.49 -1.69 -4.51
N LEU A 330 5.98 -2.48 -5.47
CA LEU A 330 5.82 -2.21 -6.90
C LEU A 330 4.60 -2.92 -7.48
N ALA A 331 3.97 -3.83 -6.73
CA ALA A 331 2.67 -4.37 -7.12
C ALA A 331 1.67 -3.21 -7.27
N THR A 332 1.02 -3.12 -8.43
CA THR A 332 0.02 -2.08 -8.73
C THR A 332 -1.33 -2.33 -8.04
N MET A 333 -1.40 -3.36 -7.20
CA MET A 333 -2.55 -3.80 -6.41
C MET A 333 -2.14 -4.09 -4.97
N PRO A 334 -3.09 -4.20 -4.02
CA PRO A 334 -2.82 -4.73 -2.70
C PRO A 334 -2.17 -6.11 -2.77
N SER A 335 -1.06 -6.29 -2.06
CA SER A 335 -0.28 -7.52 -2.06
C SER A 335 0.05 -7.96 -0.64
N VAL A 336 -0.09 -9.27 -0.40
CA VAL A 336 0.26 -9.93 0.85
C VAL A 336 1.30 -11.01 0.57
N HIS A 337 2.37 -11.02 1.34
CA HIS A 337 3.35 -12.10 1.35
C HIS A 337 3.20 -12.90 2.64
N LEU A 338 2.95 -14.20 2.51
CA LEU A 338 2.70 -15.11 3.61
C LEU A 338 3.90 -16.04 3.80
N GLU A 339 4.41 -16.12 5.03
CA GLU A 339 5.29 -17.20 5.45
C GLU A 339 4.48 -18.20 6.26
N LEU A 340 4.26 -19.38 5.70
CA LEU A 340 3.37 -20.41 6.26
C LEU A 340 4.00 -21.18 7.44
N GLY A 341 5.28 -20.94 7.74
CA GLY A 341 6.04 -21.63 8.77
C GLY A 341 7.50 -21.83 8.37
N TYR A 342 8.31 -22.31 9.31
CA TYR A 342 9.72 -22.59 9.10
C TYR A 342 9.95 -24.06 8.71
N LEU A 343 10.39 -24.33 7.48
CA LEU A 343 10.72 -25.71 7.06
C LEU A 343 11.95 -26.29 7.78
N SER A 344 12.74 -25.41 8.40
CA SER A 344 13.84 -25.76 9.31
C SER A 344 13.37 -26.22 10.69
N SER A 345 12.14 -25.89 11.10
CA SER A 345 11.54 -26.33 12.36
C SER A 345 10.89 -27.69 12.20
N ALA A 346 11.22 -28.62 13.10
CA ALA A 346 10.62 -29.95 13.10
C ALA A 346 9.11 -29.93 13.38
N HIS A 347 8.63 -28.92 14.12
CA HIS A 347 7.22 -28.75 14.44
C HIS A 347 6.43 -28.25 13.22
N ASP A 348 6.86 -27.13 12.64
CA ASP A 348 6.20 -26.52 11.48
C ASP A 348 6.28 -27.43 10.26
N ALA A 349 7.45 -28.04 10.00
CA ALA A 349 7.60 -28.99 8.91
C ALA A 349 6.69 -30.21 9.06
N GLN A 350 6.43 -30.68 10.29
CA GLN A 350 5.48 -31.78 10.52
C GLN A 350 4.04 -31.37 10.19
N LEU A 351 3.63 -30.15 10.58
CA LEU A 351 2.32 -29.61 10.24
C LEU A 351 2.19 -29.40 8.72
N LEU A 352 3.17 -28.76 8.08
CA LEU A 352 3.15 -28.47 6.65
C LEU A 352 3.30 -29.71 5.76
N ALA A 353 3.84 -30.81 6.28
CA ALA A 353 3.88 -32.10 5.59
C ALA A 353 2.51 -32.80 5.52
N ASP A 354 1.57 -32.42 6.39
CA ASP A 354 0.24 -33.01 6.44
C ASP A 354 -0.69 -32.33 5.39
N PRO A 355 -1.22 -33.08 4.40
CA PRO A 355 -2.15 -32.52 3.42
C PRO A 355 -3.45 -31.98 4.02
N ILE A 356 -3.88 -32.47 5.19
CA ILE A 356 -5.06 -31.95 5.90
C ILE A 356 -4.77 -30.55 6.42
N ILE A 357 -3.60 -30.32 7.03
CA ILE A 357 -3.19 -28.98 7.47
C ILE A 357 -3.06 -28.04 6.27
N ARG A 358 -2.49 -28.49 5.15
CA ARG A 358 -2.42 -27.68 3.92
C ARG A 358 -3.80 -27.33 3.37
N GLN A 359 -4.80 -28.20 3.51
CA GLN A 359 -6.18 -27.89 3.21
C GLN A 359 -6.75 -26.84 4.17
N ILE A 360 -6.53 -26.98 5.48
CA ILE A 360 -6.98 -26.01 6.48
C ILE A 360 -6.37 -24.62 6.22
N ILE A 361 -5.09 -24.54 5.82
CA ILE A 361 -4.45 -23.28 5.43
C ILE A 361 -5.15 -22.69 4.20
N ALA A 362 -5.43 -23.52 3.18
CA ALA A 362 -6.13 -23.06 1.98
C ALA A 362 -7.53 -22.52 2.31
N ASP A 363 -8.30 -23.23 3.13
CA ASP A 363 -9.62 -22.81 3.60
C ASP A 363 -9.51 -21.51 4.40
N ALA A 364 -8.54 -21.39 5.30
CA ALA A 364 -8.28 -20.19 6.10
C ALA A 364 -7.98 -18.97 5.21
N VAL A 365 -7.15 -19.13 4.18
CA VAL A 365 -6.85 -18.05 3.22
C VAL A 365 -8.11 -17.65 2.46
N VAL A 366 -8.91 -18.61 1.98
CA VAL A 366 -10.15 -18.32 1.25
C VAL A 366 -11.16 -17.61 2.16
N ILE A 367 -11.35 -18.09 3.38
CA ILE A 367 -12.23 -17.48 4.38
C ILE A 367 -11.77 -16.05 4.66
N ALA A 368 -10.47 -15.82 4.86
CA ALA A 368 -9.95 -14.48 5.07
C ALA A 368 -10.15 -13.56 3.86
N ILE A 369 -9.97 -14.08 2.63
CA ILE A 369 -10.26 -13.32 1.40
C ILE A 369 -11.77 -13.03 1.32
N GLN A 370 -12.65 -13.98 1.60
CA GLN A 370 -14.10 -13.73 1.65
C GLN A 370 -14.43 -12.64 2.68
N ARG A 371 -13.90 -12.75 3.91
CA ARG A 371 -14.10 -11.79 5.00
C ARG A 371 -13.53 -10.41 4.68
N LEU A 372 -12.47 -10.34 3.88
CA LEU A 372 -11.98 -9.07 3.34
C LEU A 372 -13.05 -8.36 2.50
N TYR A 373 -14.02 -9.09 1.92
CA TYR A 373 -15.11 -8.54 1.11
C TYR A 373 -16.51 -8.59 1.77
N LEU A 374 -16.63 -9.03 3.04
CA LEU A 374 -17.90 -9.08 3.79
C LEU A 374 -18.22 -7.77 4.53
N LEU A 375 -19.49 -7.61 4.95
CA LEU A 375 -19.98 -6.51 5.78
C LEU A 375 -19.84 -6.78 7.28
N GLU A 376 -19.70 -5.73 8.11
CA GLU A 376 -19.36 -5.85 9.54
C GLU A 376 -20.56 -6.41 10.30
N GLU A 377 -21.76 -6.21 9.73
CA GLU A 377 -23.04 -6.79 10.16
C GLU A 377 -23.21 -8.26 9.74
N ASP A 378 -22.45 -8.72 8.75
CA ASP A 378 -22.44 -10.10 8.21
C ASP A 378 -21.21 -10.91 8.64
N ASP A 379 -20.22 -10.29 9.32
CA ASP A 379 -19.08 -10.98 9.93
C ASP A 379 -19.47 -11.45 11.33
N GLU A 380 -19.36 -12.75 11.58
CA GLU A 380 -19.76 -13.35 12.85
C GLU A 380 -19.00 -12.72 14.03
N PRO A 381 -19.66 -12.35 15.14
CA PRO A 381 -19.04 -11.65 16.29
C PRO A 381 -17.93 -12.46 16.97
N THR A 382 -17.87 -13.78 16.77
CA THR A 382 -16.77 -14.64 17.24
C THR A 382 -15.48 -14.50 16.40
N GLY A 383 -15.53 -13.78 15.28
CA GLY A 383 -14.37 -13.38 14.49
C GLY A 383 -13.70 -14.51 13.69
N THR A 384 -14.41 -15.62 13.45
CA THR A 384 -14.03 -16.73 12.57
C THR A 384 -15.27 -17.26 11.84
N LEU A 385 -15.19 -17.41 10.52
CA LEU A 385 -16.31 -17.83 9.64
C LEU A 385 -16.07 -19.26 9.14
N ALA A 386 -17.09 -20.14 9.05
CA ALA A 386 -16.89 -21.49 8.54
C ALA A 386 -16.89 -21.51 7.00
N LEU A 387 -16.28 -22.53 6.38
CA LEU A 387 -16.28 -22.64 4.92
C LEU A 387 -17.71 -22.79 4.35
N GLU A 388 -18.62 -23.42 5.11
CA GLU A 388 -20.03 -23.54 4.77
C GLU A 388 -20.73 -22.17 4.70
N ASP A 389 -20.34 -21.22 5.56
CA ASP A 389 -20.88 -19.86 5.55
C ASP A 389 -20.40 -19.08 4.31
N VAL A 390 -19.19 -19.36 3.80
CA VAL A 390 -18.67 -18.77 2.55
C VAL A 390 -19.59 -19.11 1.37
N LEU A 391 -20.10 -20.35 1.30
CA LEU A 391 -21.00 -20.80 0.23
C LEU A 391 -22.33 -20.04 0.24
N ARG A 392 -22.82 -19.62 1.43
CA ARG A 392 -24.05 -18.83 1.56
C ARG A 392 -23.95 -17.48 0.84
N PHE A 393 -22.76 -16.88 0.82
CA PHE A 393 -22.48 -15.63 0.11
C PHE A 393 -22.19 -15.82 -1.38
N ASN A 394 -22.05 -17.07 -1.84
CA ASN A 394 -21.66 -17.43 -3.20
C ASN A 394 -22.53 -18.59 -3.75
N PRO A 395 -23.85 -18.39 -3.95
CA PRO A 395 -24.72 -19.46 -4.44
C PRO A 395 -24.34 -19.90 -5.86
N GLU A 396 -24.33 -21.22 -6.10
CA GLU A 396 -24.15 -21.79 -7.44
C GLU A 396 -25.20 -21.23 -8.40
N ARG A 397 -24.77 -20.82 -9.60
CA ARG A 397 -25.67 -20.35 -10.66
C ARG A 397 -26.27 -21.47 -11.47
#